data_AF-A0A7W1BKA6-F1
#
_entry.id   AF-A0A7W1BKA6-F1
#
_cell.length_a   1.000
_cell.length_b   1.000
_cell.length_c   1.000
_cell.angle_alpha   90.00
_cell.angle_beta   90.00
_cell.angle_gamma   90.00
#
_symmetry.space_group_name_H-M   'P 1'
#
loop_
_entity.id
_entity.type
_entity.pdbx_description
1 polymer ?
#
loop_
_entity_poly.entity_id
_entity_poly.type
_entity_poly.pdbx_seq_one_letter_code
_entity_poly.pdbx_strand_id
1 'polypeptide(L)'
;MDVHKESITIAVLPDGAKTPTRLDRLPNDLPKLKKWLDRVAQGGEIYACYEASGAGYVLHRALEKWGYACDVRAIAHPQAARRAAET
;
A
#
# COMPACT_ATOMS: atom_id res chain seq x y z
N MET A 1 2.37 -0.49 1.10
CA MET A 1 1.92 0.66 1.88
C MET A 1 1.37 0.18 3.20
N ASP A 2 1.72 0.87 4.27
CA ASP A 2 1.16 0.64 5.61
C ASP A 2 0.24 1.83 5.94
N VAL A 3 -1.01 1.51 6.30
CA VAL A 3 -2.12 2.46 6.37
C VAL A 3 -2.63 2.51 7.80
N HIS A 4 -2.28 3.60 8.48
CA HIS A 4 -2.78 3.92 9.81
C HIS A 4 -3.82 5.04 9.74
N LYS A 5 -4.59 5.20 10.83
CA LYS A 5 -5.62 6.25 10.95
C LYS A 5 -5.12 7.64 10.58
N GLU A 6 -3.88 7.98 10.95
CA GLU A 6 -3.31 9.33 10.81
C GLU A 6 -2.32 9.47 9.65
N SER A 7 -1.72 8.37 9.20
CA SER A 7 -0.63 8.41 8.22
C SER A 7 -0.60 7.19 7.32
N ILE A 8 -0.05 7.38 6.13
CA ILE A 8 0.24 6.34 5.16
C ILE A 8 1.75 6.31 4.94
N THR A 9 2.36 5.16 5.22
CA THR A 9 3.79 4.92 4.96
C THR A 9 3.92 4.18 3.64
N ILE A 10 4.77 4.70 2.75
CA ILE A 10 4.91 4.21 1.38
C ILE A 10 6.38 3.92 1.11
N ALA A 11 6.66 2.67 0.74
CA ALA A 11 7.96 2.26 0.24
C ALA A 11 7.84 2.01 -1.28
N VAL A 12 8.78 2.55 -2.06
CA VAL A 12 8.86 2.30 -3.51
C VAL A 12 10.02 1.36 -3.78
N LEU A 13 9.71 0.27 -4.46
CA LEU A 13 10.67 -0.70 -4.96
C LEU A 13 10.65 -0.65 -6.49
N PRO A 14 11.64 -0.01 -7.14
CA PRO A 14 11.79 -0.06 -8.59
C PRO A 14 12.06 -1.48 -9.07
N ASP A 15 11.70 -1.77 -10.31
CA ASP A 15 12.03 -3.05 -10.93
C ASP A 15 13.55 -3.30 -10.93
N GLY A 16 13.96 -4.54 -10.67
CA GLY A 16 15.36 -4.92 -10.53
C GLY A 16 16.07 -4.48 -9.23
N ALA A 17 15.43 -3.69 -8.36
CA ALA A 17 16.01 -3.32 -7.08
C ALA A 17 15.82 -4.41 -6.01
N LYS A 18 16.82 -4.61 -5.15
CA LYS A 18 16.73 -5.55 -4.01
C LYS A 18 16.12 -4.94 -2.76
N THR A 19 16.12 -3.61 -2.66
CA THR A 19 15.65 -2.85 -1.50
C THR A 19 14.88 -1.62 -1.95
N PRO A 20 13.90 -1.14 -1.16
CA PRO A 20 13.19 0.09 -1.47
C PRO A 20 14.16 1.25 -1.64
N THR A 21 13.99 2.02 -2.70
CA THR A 21 14.85 3.18 -2.99
C THR A 21 14.26 4.47 -2.44
N ARG A 22 13.00 4.44 -2.00
CA ARG A 22 12.28 5.58 -1.45
C ARG A 22 11.32 5.14 -0.36
N LEU A 23 11.31 5.89 0.74
CA LEU A 23 10.39 5.72 1.85
C LEU A 23 9.79 7.09 2.18
N ASP A 24 8.48 7.23 1.98
CA ASP A 24 7.73 8.44 2.26
C ASP A 24 6.65 8.19 3.31
N ARG A 25 6.29 9.25 4.05
CA ARG A 25 5.16 9.25 4.97
C ARG A 25 4.24 10.41 4.62
N LEU A 26 2.98 10.11 4.37
CA LEU A 26 1.94 11.08 4.08
C LEU A 26 0.90 11.08 5.21
N PRO A 27 0.19 12.19 5.46
CA PRO A 27 -1.05 12.12 6.22
C PRO A 27 -2.06 11.20 5.53
N ASN A 28 -2.96 10.58 6.29
CA ASN A 28 -4.05 9.77 5.74
C ASN A 28 -5.11 10.65 5.06
N ASP A 29 -4.75 11.15 3.88
CA ASP A 29 -5.45 12.12 3.05
C ASP A 29 -5.40 11.63 1.60
N LEU A 30 -6.54 11.15 1.09
CA LEU A 30 -6.64 10.55 -0.24
C LEU A 30 -6.24 11.51 -1.37
N PRO A 31 -6.68 12.79 -1.39
CA PRO A 31 -6.18 13.76 -2.36
C PRO A 31 -4.65 13.89 -2.39
N LYS A 32 -3.99 13.94 -1.24
CA LYS A 32 -2.51 14.01 -1.16
C LYS A 32 -1.87 12.72 -1.64
N LEU A 33 -2.41 11.56 -1.25
CA LEU A 33 -1.95 10.27 -1.73
C LEU A 33 -2.08 10.16 -3.26
N LYS A 34 -3.21 10.57 -3.83
CA LYS A 34 -3.42 10.54 -5.29
C LYS A 34 -2.36 11.36 -6.01
N LYS A 35 -2.14 12.61 -5.58
CA LYS A 35 -1.12 13.48 -6.18
C LYS A 35 0.29 12.88 -6.09
N TRP A 36 0.56 12.17 -5.00
CA TRP A 36 1.83 11.47 -4.84
C TRP A 36 1.95 10.29 -5.80
N LEU A 37 0.92 9.45 -5.91
CA LEU A 37 0.88 8.31 -6.83
C LEU A 37 1.00 8.77 -8.29
N ASP A 38 0.27 9.82 -8.67
CA ASP A 38 0.32 10.40 -10.02
C ASP A 38 1.76 10.84 -10.37
N ARG A 39 2.52 11.37 -9.40
CA ARG A 39 3.93 11.77 -9.58
C ARG A 39 4.86 10.58 -9.74
N VAL A 40 4.65 9.52 -8.98
CA VAL A 40 5.47 8.30 -9.11
C VAL A 40 5.16 7.61 -10.43
N ALA A 41 3.91 7.67 -10.90
CA ALA A 41 3.47 7.02 -12.13
C ALA A 41 4.06 7.67 -13.39
N GLN A 42 4.55 8.91 -13.29
CA GLN A 42 5.35 9.54 -14.34
C GLN A 42 6.67 8.78 -14.61
N GLY A 43 7.14 7.99 -13.64
CA GLY A 43 8.33 7.14 -13.77
C GLY A 43 8.05 5.75 -14.34
N GLY A 44 6.79 5.38 -14.58
CA GLY A 44 6.40 4.05 -15.10
C GLY A 44 5.13 3.48 -14.47
N GLU A 45 4.81 2.25 -14.85
CA GLU A 45 3.67 1.52 -14.29
C GLU A 45 3.88 1.24 -12.79
N ILE A 46 2.81 1.39 -12.00
CA ILE A 46 2.83 1.15 -10.56
C ILE A 46 1.91 0.00 -10.22
N TYR A 47 2.43 -0.92 -9.42
CA TYR A 47 1.66 -1.93 -8.71
C TYR A 47 1.60 -1.55 -7.23
N ALA A 48 0.40 -1.28 -6.73
CA ALA A 48 0.21 -0.89 -5.33
C ALA A 48 -0.14 -2.10 -4.47
N CYS A 49 0.63 -2.34 -3.41
CA CYS A 49 0.27 -3.28 -2.35
C CYS A 49 0.03 -2.52 -1.05
N TYR A 50 -0.99 -2.90 -0.27
CA TYR A 50 -1.21 -2.32 1.05
C TYR A 50 -1.72 -3.34 2.06
N GLU A 51 -1.41 -3.10 3.34
CA GLU A 51 -1.94 -3.87 4.45
C GLU A 51 -3.39 -3.46 4.72
N ALA A 52 -4.31 -4.43 4.59
CA ALA A 52 -5.72 -4.21 4.91
C ALA A 52 -5.92 -4.03 6.42
N SER A 53 -6.08 -2.79 6.87
CA SER A 53 -6.58 -2.44 8.21
C SER A 53 -8.04 -1.96 8.14
N GLY A 54 -8.66 -1.62 9.27
CA GLY A 54 -10.00 -0.99 9.27
C GLY A 54 -10.07 0.30 8.43
N ALA A 55 -8.95 0.98 8.21
CA ALA A 55 -8.84 2.14 7.32
C ALA A 55 -8.53 1.77 5.85
N GLY A 56 -8.13 0.52 5.59
CA GLY A 56 -7.67 0.04 4.27
C GLY A 56 -8.79 -0.14 3.23
N TYR A 57 -10.05 -0.28 3.65
CA TYR A 57 -11.14 -0.53 2.72
C TYR A 57 -11.51 0.69 1.86
N VAL A 58 -11.40 1.90 2.43
CA VAL A 58 -11.61 3.15 1.68
C VAL A 58 -10.49 3.36 0.66
N LEU A 59 -9.26 2.99 1.02
CA LEU A 59 -8.10 3.10 0.14
C LEU A 59 -8.22 2.15 -1.07
N HIS A 60 -8.70 0.93 -0.85
CA HIS A 60 -8.93 -0.03 -1.94
C HIS A 60 -9.78 0.56 -3.08
N ARG A 61 -10.96 1.06 -2.71
CA ARG A 61 -11.92 1.64 -3.65
C ARG A 61 -11.36 2.88 -4.36
N ALA A 62 -10.55 3.66 -3.64
CA ALA A 62 -9.90 4.84 -4.22
C ALA A 62 -8.88 4.44 -5.29
N LEU A 63 -8.02 3.45 -5.01
CA LEU A 63 -7.01 2.96 -5.95
C LEU A 63 -7.66 2.38 -7.21
N GLU A 64 -8.70 1.56 -7.04
CA GLU A 64 -9.47 0.99 -8.15
C GLU A 64 -10.11 2.08 -9.01
N LYS A 65 -10.75 3.08 -8.39
CA LYS A 65 -11.33 4.23 -9.10
C LYS A 65 -10.30 5.06 -9.86
N TRP A 66 -9.07 5.13 -9.38
CA TRP A 66 -7.98 5.85 -10.03
C TRP A 66 -7.29 5.03 -11.14
N GLY A 67 -7.66 3.76 -11.32
CA GLY A 67 -7.09 2.89 -12.35
C GLY A 67 -5.71 2.33 -12.00
N TYR A 68 -5.30 2.37 -10.73
CA TYR A 68 -4.04 1.75 -10.31
C TYR A 68 -4.27 0.24 -10.07
N ALA A 69 -3.44 -0.59 -10.69
CA ALA A 69 -3.40 -2.01 -10.40
C ALA A 69 -3.00 -2.23 -8.94
N CYS A 70 -3.86 -2.88 -8.15
CA CYS A 70 -3.67 -3.03 -6.72
C CYS A 70 -3.83 -4.50 -6.30
N ASP A 71 -2.78 -5.07 -5.69
CA ASP A 71 -2.83 -6.38 -5.04
C ASP A 71 -3.04 -6.16 -3.53
N VAL A 72 -4.17 -6.64 -3.01
CA VAL A 72 -4.51 -6.51 -1.59
C VAL A 72 -3.79 -7.61 -0.82
N ARG A 73 -2.87 -7.24 0.05
CA ARG A 73 -2.25 -8.19 1.00
C ARG A 73 -2.84 -7.95 2.38
N ALA A 74 -3.82 -8.77 2.76
CA ALA A 74 -4.28 -8.82 4.14
C ALA A 74 -3.13 -9.35 5.02
N ILE A 75 -2.72 -8.59 6.04
CA ILE A 75 -1.91 -9.16 7.11
C ILE A 75 -2.85 -10.00 7.98
N ALA A 76 -2.68 -11.32 7.91
CA ALA A 76 -3.13 -12.18 9.00
C ALA A 76 -2.35 -11.75 10.24
N HIS A 77 -3.06 -11.24 11.25
CA HIS A 77 -2.48 -10.87 12.54
C HIS A 77 -1.52 -11.99 13.03
N PRO A 78 -0.33 -11.69 13.58
CA PRO A 78 0.64 -12.72 14.02
C PRO A 78 0.14 -13.69 15.11
N GLN A 79 -1.05 -13.47 15.68
CA GLN A 79 -1.73 -14.44 16.57
C GLN A 79 -2.58 -15.47 15.81
N ALA A 80 -2.99 -15.19 14.56
CA ALA A 80 -3.73 -16.11 13.71
C ALA A 80 -2.80 -17.03 12.89
N ALA A 81 -1.57 -16.59 12.60
CA ALA A 81 -0.58 -17.37 11.86
C ALA A 81 -0.01 -18.57 12.64
N ARG A 82 -0.25 -18.68 13.96
CA ARG A 82 0.22 -19.81 14.78
C ARG A 82 -0.71 -21.03 14.80
N ARG A 83 -1.88 -20.99 14.14
CA ARG A 83 -2.81 -22.15 14.09
C ARG A 83 -2.93 -22.83 12.73
N ALA A 84 -2.19 -22.37 11.72
CA ALA A 84 -2.21 -22.97 10.37
C ALA A 84 -0.92 -23.74 10.02
N ALA A 85 0.01 -23.88 10.96
CA ALA A 85 1.25 -24.65 10.79
C ALA A 85 1.19 -26.05 11.47
N GLU A 86 0.04 -26.46 11.98
CA GLU A 86 -0.20 -27.76 12.61
C GLU A 86 -1.48 -28.40 12.07
N THR A 87 -1.48 -28.79 10.80
CA THR A 87 -2.32 -29.88 10.23
C THR A 87 -1.72 -30.33 8.93
#